data_AF-A0A529M090-F1
#
_entry.id   AF-A0A529M090-F1
#
_cell.length_a   1.000
_cell.length_b   1.000
_cell.length_c   1.000
_cell.angle_alpha   90.00
_cell.angle_beta   90.00
_cell.angle_gamma   90.00
#
_symmetry.space_group_name_H-M   'P 1'
#
loop_
_entity.id
_entity.type
_entity.pdbx_description
1 polymer ?
#
loop_
_entity_poly.entity_id
_entity_poly.type
_entity_poly.pdbx_seq_one_letter_code
_entity_poly.pdbx_strand_id
1 'polypeptide(L)' 'APPDWCHFSRRVARSRLHRLAKDADVPWEDEKFIYVAASRDGLTSHQARVLAPPKSGSGKVLLKLCRDDGTAAER' A
#
# COMPACT_ATOMS: atom_id res chain seq x y z
N ALA A 1 -3.66 -11.84 9.93
CA ALA A 1 -3.61 -11.36 8.53
C ALA A 1 -2.16 -11.40 8.06
N PRO A 2 -1.87 -11.61 6.76
CA PRO A 2 -0.51 -11.54 6.24
C PRO A 2 0.14 -10.21 6.64
N PRO A 3 1.45 -10.18 6.96
CA PRO A 3 2.12 -8.95 7.35
C PRO A 3 2.04 -7.94 6.20
N ASP A 4 1.73 -6.68 6.52
CA ASP A 4 1.71 -5.61 5.53
C ASP A 4 3.15 -5.16 5.26
N TRP A 5 3.52 -5.07 4.00
CA TRP A 5 4.88 -4.79 3.55
C TRP A 5 4.95 -3.41 2.87
N CYS A 6 6.15 -2.93 2.56
CA CYS A 6 6.34 -1.66 1.85
C CYS A 6 5.82 -1.77 0.41
N HIS A 7 4.63 -1.25 0.12
CA HIS A 7 3.96 -1.41 -1.17
C HIS A 7 3.27 -0.14 -1.66
N PHE A 8 2.97 -0.12 -2.96
CA PHE A 8 1.96 0.73 -3.56
C PHE A 8 0.69 -0.07 -3.78
N SER A 9 -0.46 0.60 -3.82
CA SER A 9 -1.74 -0.01 -4.18
C SER A 9 -2.36 0.71 -5.35
N ARG A 10 -2.91 -0.04 -6.31
CA ARG A 10 -3.63 0.51 -7.46
C ARG A 10 -4.87 -0.31 -7.75
N ARG A 11 -5.97 0.39 -8.06
CA ARG A 11 -7.15 -0.22 -8.65
C ARG A 11 -6.88 -0.61 -10.10
N VAL A 12 -6.96 -1.92 -10.37
CA VAL A 12 -6.87 -2.49 -11.72
C VAL A 12 -8.23 -3.09 -12.10
N ALA A 13 -8.58 -3.02 -13.38
CA ALA A 13 -9.88 -3.48 -13.85
C ALA A 13 -9.97 -5.02 -13.84
N ARG A 14 -11.09 -5.56 -13.36
CA ARG A 14 -11.41 -6.98 -13.50
C ARG A 14 -12.12 -7.24 -14.82
N SER A 15 -11.68 -8.27 -15.53
CA SER A 15 -12.43 -8.77 -16.68
C SER A 15 -13.75 -9.43 -16.24
N ARG A 16 -14.71 -9.58 -17.16
CA ARG A 16 -15.96 -10.31 -16.88
C ARG A 16 -15.68 -11.73 -16.39
N LEU A 17 -14.74 -12.43 -17.03
CA LEU A 17 -14.33 -13.78 -16.65
C LEU A 17 -13.75 -13.80 -15.23
N HIS A 18 -12.89 -12.85 -14.89
CA HIS A 18 -12.29 -12.74 -13.55
C HIS A 18 -13.35 -12.49 -12.48
N ARG A 19 -14.34 -11.63 -12.75
CA ARG A 19 -15.46 -11.42 -11.81
C ARG A 19 -16.25 -12.70 -11.58
N LEU A 20 -16.60 -13.42 -12.65
CA LEU A 20 -17.37 -14.67 -12.54
C LEU A 20 -16.57 -15.77 -11.85
N ALA A 21 -15.27 -15.89 -12.14
CA ALA A 21 -14.42 -16.93 -11.57
C ALA A 21 -14.12 -16.72 -10.08
N LYS A 22 -14.10 -15.46 -9.61
CA LYS A 22 -13.81 -15.11 -8.21
C LYS A 22 -15.04 -14.65 -7.42
N ASP A 23 -16.23 -14.80 -7.99
CA ASP A 23 -17.50 -14.32 -7.42
C ASP A 23 -17.40 -12.87 -6.90
N ALA A 24 -16.85 -11.98 -7.74
CA ALA A 24 -16.47 -10.65 -7.32
C ALA A 24 -17.53 -9.59 -7.64
N ASP A 25 -17.97 -8.87 -6.60
CA ASP A 25 -19.05 -7.86 -6.68
C ASP A 25 -18.69 -6.59 -7.48
N VAL A 26 -17.41 -6.21 -7.49
CA VAL A 26 -16.95 -4.94 -8.08
C VAL A 26 -16.01 -5.15 -9.28
N PRO A 27 -16.02 -4.26 -10.29
CA PRO A 27 -15.24 -4.39 -11.52
C PRO A 27 -13.76 -4.02 -11.40
N TRP A 28 -13.20 -3.97 -10.18
CA TRP A 28 -11.78 -3.72 -9.95
C TRP A 28 -11.24 -4.51 -8.77
N GLU A 29 -9.93 -4.69 -8.72
CA GLU A 29 -9.21 -5.13 -7.52
C GLU A 29 -8.13 -4.14 -7.12
N ASP A 30 -7.86 -4.05 -5.82
CA ASP A 30 -6.74 -3.30 -5.29
C ASP A 30 -5.50 -4.20 -5.33
N GLU A 31 -4.66 -3.98 -6.35
CA GLU A 31 -3.42 -4.73 -6.56
C GLU A 31 -2.27 -4.06 -5.80
N LYS A 32 -1.55 -4.85 -5.00
CA LYS A 32 -0.36 -4.38 -4.28
C LYS A 32 0.90 -4.70 -5.10
N PHE A 33 1.77 -3.72 -5.30
CA PHE A 33 3.00 -3.91 -6.06
C PHE A 33 4.17 -3.10 -5.47
N ILE A 34 5.38 -3.47 -5.89
CA ILE A 34 6.61 -2.69 -5.69
C ILE A 34 7.33 -2.49 -7.01
N TYR A 35 8.13 -1.43 -7.03
CA TYR A 35 9.20 -1.27 -8.00
C TYR A 35 10.49 -0.93 -7.26
N VAL A 36 11.62 -1.25 -7.87
CA VAL A 36 12.94 -0.83 -7.43
C VAL A 36 13.47 0.17 -8.44
N ALA A 37 13.85 1.35 -7.99
CA ALA A 37 14.51 2.36 -8.80
C ALA A 37 15.97 2.49 -8.33
N ALA A 38 16.91 2.49 -9.26
CA ALA A 38 18.34 2.60 -8.98
C ALA A 38 18.92 3.85 -9.66
N SER A 39 19.76 4.60 -8.93
CA SER A 39 20.47 5.77 -9.43
C SER A 39 21.92 5.75 -8.94
N ARG A 40 22.81 6.48 -9.64
CA ARG A 40 24.18 6.75 -9.16
C ARG A 40 24.23 7.87 -8.13
N ASP A 41 23.24 8.77 -8.16
CA ASP A 41 23.18 9.88 -7.23
C ASP A 41 22.65 9.43 -5.87
N GLY A 42 23.13 10.07 -4.81
CA GLY A 42 22.67 9.82 -3.45
C GLY A 42 21.18 10.14 -3.28
N LEU A 43 20.47 9.29 -2.53
CA LEU A 43 19.05 9.49 -2.24
C LEU A 43 18.86 10.15 -0.88
N THR A 44 17.86 11.01 -0.78
CA THR A 44 17.34 11.48 0.49
C THR A 44 16.69 10.31 1.23
N SER A 45 17.12 10.05 2.47
CA SER A 45 16.49 9.02 3.30
C SER A 45 15.13 9.49 3.81
N HIS A 46 14.13 8.61 3.75
CA HIS A 46 12.82 8.83 4.37
C HIS A 46 12.69 7.94 5.59
N GLN A 47 12.26 8.52 6.72
CA GLN A 47 12.17 7.80 8.01
C GLN A 47 11.09 6.69 8.00
N ALA A 48 10.02 6.86 7.21
CA ALA A 48 8.95 5.88 7.12
C ALA A 48 8.11 6.09 5.84
N ARG A 49 7.39 5.06 5.43
CA ARG A 49 6.40 5.11 4.34
C ARG A 49 4.99 4.90 4.88
N VAL A 50 4.05 5.75 4.44
CA VAL A 50 2.61 5.55 4.68
C VAL A 50 2.10 4.40 3.81
N LEU A 51 1.54 3.35 4.45
CA LEU A 51 1.09 2.13 3.79
C LEU A 51 -0.40 2.11 3.43
N ALA A 52 -1.20 2.98 4.04
CA ALA A 52 -2.65 3.01 3.88
C ALA A 52 -3.16 4.44 3.93
N PRO A 53 -4.36 4.73 3.39
CA PRO A 53 -4.99 6.04 3.52
C PRO A 53 -4.99 6.51 4.98
N PRO A 54 -4.56 7.76 5.26
CA PRO A 54 -4.59 8.32 6.60
C PRO A 54 -6.00 8.26 7.20
N LYS A 55 -6.09 7.87 8.47
CA LYS A 55 -7.35 7.85 9.20
C LYS A 55 -7.50 9.18 9.95
N SER A 56 -8.40 10.03 9.48
CA SER A 56 -8.73 11.28 10.14
C SER A 56 -9.50 11.03 11.44
N GLY A 57 -9.16 11.76 12.51
CA GLY A 57 -9.88 11.80 13.76
C GLY A 57 -9.99 13.23 14.30
N SER A 58 -10.75 13.42 15.39
CA SER A 58 -10.86 14.75 16.02
C SER A 58 -9.51 15.19 16.58
N GLY A 59 -8.91 16.20 15.97
CA GLY A 59 -7.61 16.79 16.38
C GLY A 59 -6.37 15.94 16.11
N LYS A 60 -6.49 14.79 15.44
CA LYS A 60 -5.34 13.93 15.10
C LYS A 60 -5.56 13.14 13.81
N VAL A 61 -4.47 12.70 13.21
CA VAL A 61 -4.45 11.79 12.05
C VAL A 61 -3.64 10.57 12.44
N LEU A 62 -4.19 9.37 12.21
CA LEU A 62 -3.49 8.11 12.44
C LEU A 62 -2.92 7.60 11.11
N LEU A 63 -1.65 7.23 11.11
CA LEU A 63 -0.89 6.76 9.96
C LEU A 63 -0.39 5.33 10.20
N LYS A 64 -0.68 4.44 9.25
CA LYS A 64 -0.01 3.15 9.17
C LYS A 64 1.32 3.30 8.45
N LEU A 65 2.42 3.09 9.16
CA LEU A 65 3.78 3.35 8.70
C LEU A 65 4.59 2.05 8.54
N CYS A 66 5.34 1.92 7.46
CA CYS A 66 6.49 1.02 7.32
C CYS A 66 7.76 1.78 7.73
N ARG A 67 8.49 1.23 8.69
CA ARG A 67 9.69 1.84 9.30
C ARG A 67 10.97 1.28 8.68
N ASP A 68 12.07 1.96 8.95
CA ASP A 68 13.42 1.57 8.53
C ASP A 68 13.89 0.22 9.11
N ASP A 69 13.39 -0.15 10.29
CA ASP A 69 13.59 -1.47 10.92
C ASP A 69 12.77 -2.61 10.27
N GLY A 70 12.01 -2.32 9.21
CA GLY A 70 11.18 -3.28 8.50
C GLY A 70 9.84 -3.59 9.17
N THR A 71 9.51 -2.94 10.30
CA THR A 71 8.22 -3.15 10.99
C THR A 71 7.12 -2.25 10.43
N ALA A 72 5.87 -2.72 10.55
CA ALA A 72 4.67 -1.95 10.24
C ALA A 72 3.93 -1.60 11.54
N ALA A 73 3.63 -0.31 11.77
CA ALA A 73 2.96 0.16 12.99
C ALA A 73 2.05 1.38 12.73
N GLU A 74 1.01 1.54 13.55
CA GLU A 74 0.16 2.75 13.56
C GLU A 74 0.82 3.84 14.41
N ARG A 75 0.74 5.11 13.97
CA ARG A 75 1.26 6.29 14.68
C ARG A 75 0.31 7.47 14.56
#